data_AF-A0A2G5SID9-F1
#
_entry.id   AF-A0A2G5SID9-F1
#
_cell.length_a   1.000
_cell.length_b   1.000
_cell.length_c   1.000
_cell.angle_alpha   90.00
_cell.angle_beta   90.00
_cell.angle_gamma   90.00
#
_symmetry.space_group_name_H-M   'P 1'
#
loop_
_entity.id
_entity.type
_entity.pdbx_description
1 polymer ?
#
loop_
_entity_poly.entity_id
_entity_poly.type
_entity_poly.pdbx_seq_one_letter_code
_entity_poly.pdbx_strand_id
1 'polypeptide(L)'
;MDESSEVIKNNDRAMKTVILYEALQKKPIFGSYRRFCHLVGNDAMEYRDFEFWYYRFYHGQTDFDYDRSEDPVSKTIMDMPVSLMYKITENLDPVERSNLRRMNKSLKAVADSHVPVFEKIKIYGSDGYLNWELNDKSFDCHKKEYGCDLFTPTHRIKSGQSFMKKSLEYLSPLFKIPKIQVNHLFLTLMSQSPALDDLLPAPFHAKSVKLDAFNMDQVFPFL
;
A
#
# COMPACT_ATOMS: atom_id res chain seq x y z
N MET A 1 3.57 -24.59 15.54
CA MET A 1 3.49 -25.13 14.17
C MET A 1 3.12 -26.58 14.35
N ASP A 2 1.99 -27.00 13.78
CA ASP A 2 1.36 -28.29 14.07
C ASP A 2 2.10 -29.40 13.31
N GLU A 3 2.36 -30.58 13.89
CA GLU A 3 3.13 -31.67 13.24
C GLU A 3 2.56 -32.06 11.87
N SER A 4 1.25 -31.92 11.69
CA SER A 4 0.52 -32.13 10.44
C SER A 4 0.93 -31.17 9.31
N SER A 5 1.26 -29.93 9.63
CA SER A 5 1.64 -28.90 8.66
C SER A 5 3.04 -29.14 8.08
N GLU A 6 3.97 -29.64 8.88
CA GLU A 6 5.33 -30.00 8.46
C GLU A 6 5.33 -31.19 7.49
N VAL A 7 4.44 -32.17 7.70
CA VAL A 7 4.31 -33.33 6.80
C VAL A 7 3.86 -32.91 5.40
N ILE A 8 2.92 -31.95 5.31
CA ILE A 8 2.42 -31.45 4.02
C ILE A 8 3.49 -30.58 3.35
N LYS A 9 4.11 -29.67 4.09
CA LYS A 9 5.13 -28.74 3.56
C LYS A 9 6.32 -29.46 2.93
N ASN A 10 6.76 -30.57 3.52
CA ASN A 10 7.89 -31.34 3.03
C ASN A 10 7.54 -32.33 1.89
N ASN A 11 6.30 -32.31 1.39
CA ASN A 11 5.82 -33.18 0.33
C ASN A 11 5.15 -32.38 -0.79
N ASP A 12 5.87 -32.21 -1.90
CA ASP A 12 5.40 -31.46 -3.08
C ASP A 12 4.04 -31.95 -3.60
N ARG A 13 3.83 -33.27 -3.64
CA ARG A 13 2.55 -33.85 -4.07
C ARG A 13 1.42 -33.53 -3.08
N ALA A 14 1.70 -33.54 -1.78
CA ALA A 14 0.73 -33.16 -0.76
C ALA A 14 0.34 -31.68 -0.90
N MET A 15 1.32 -30.78 -1.07
CA MET A 15 1.07 -29.36 -1.33
C MET A 15 0.18 -29.16 -2.55
N LYS A 16 0.55 -29.76 -3.70
CA LYS A 16 -0.24 -29.70 -4.93
C LYS A 16 -1.66 -30.26 -4.76
N THR A 17 -1.85 -31.27 -3.91
CA THR A 17 -3.18 -31.84 -3.63
C THR A 17 -4.07 -30.84 -2.92
N VAL A 18 -3.53 -30.05 -1.98
CA VAL A 18 -4.26 -28.94 -1.34
C VAL A 18 -4.67 -27.89 -2.38
N ILE A 19 -3.76 -27.54 -3.30
CA ILE A 19 -4.04 -26.58 -4.37
C ILE A 19 -5.14 -27.10 -5.30
N LEU A 20 -5.07 -28.37 -5.71
CA LEU A 20 -6.08 -29.05 -6.52
C LEU A 20 -7.45 -29.00 -5.83
N TYR A 21 -7.51 -29.32 -4.54
CA TYR A 21 -8.76 -29.25 -3.78
C TYR A 21 -9.36 -27.83 -3.80
N GLU A 22 -8.55 -26.80 -3.58
CA GLU A 22 -9.01 -25.40 -3.65
C GLU A 22 -9.51 -25.00 -5.05
N ALA A 23 -8.83 -25.46 -6.11
CA ALA A 23 -9.19 -25.20 -7.50
C ALA A 23 -10.49 -25.90 -7.92
N LEU A 24 -10.68 -27.17 -7.53
CA LEU A 24 -11.91 -27.94 -7.79
C LEU A 24 -13.14 -27.31 -7.13
N GLN A 25 -12.95 -26.70 -5.97
CA GLN A 25 -14.00 -25.94 -5.27
C GLN A 25 -14.26 -24.57 -5.89
N LYS A 26 -13.49 -24.17 -6.93
CA LYS A 26 -13.57 -22.87 -7.62
C LYS A 26 -13.51 -21.68 -6.66
N LYS A 27 -12.81 -21.84 -5.54
CA LYS A 27 -12.66 -20.77 -4.55
C LYS A 27 -11.75 -19.68 -5.12
N PRO A 28 -12.03 -18.38 -4.90
CA PRO A 28 -11.18 -17.31 -5.44
C PRO A 28 -9.71 -17.49 -5.06
N ILE A 29 -8.83 -17.42 -6.06
CA ILE A 29 -7.42 -17.80 -5.98
C ILE A 29 -6.67 -17.13 -4.82
N PHE A 30 -6.88 -15.83 -4.60
CA PHE A 30 -6.19 -15.10 -3.54
C PHE A 30 -6.61 -15.57 -2.14
N GLY A 31 -7.89 -15.91 -1.97
CA GLY A 31 -8.38 -16.53 -0.75
C GLY A 31 -7.80 -17.94 -0.55
N SER A 32 -7.66 -18.69 -1.65
CA SER A 32 -7.06 -20.03 -1.66
C SER A 32 -5.59 -19.99 -1.27
N TYR A 33 -4.81 -19.05 -1.80
CA TYR A 33 -3.41 -18.87 -1.42
C TYR A 33 -3.25 -18.53 0.06
N ARG A 34 -4.06 -17.60 0.60
CA ARG A 34 -4.03 -17.29 2.04
C ARG A 34 -4.31 -18.51 2.91
N ARG A 35 -5.34 -19.31 2.56
CA ARG A 35 -5.65 -20.55 3.28
C ARG A 35 -4.53 -21.58 3.17
N PHE A 36 -3.94 -21.72 1.99
CA PHE A 36 -2.77 -22.57 1.78
C PHE A 36 -1.61 -22.14 2.69
N CYS A 37 -1.23 -20.86 2.70
CA CYS A 37 -0.18 -20.35 3.58
C CYS A 37 -0.50 -20.52 5.07
N HIS A 38 -1.77 -20.37 5.47
CA HIS A 38 -2.19 -20.66 6.85
C HIS A 38 -2.04 -22.14 7.21
N LEU A 39 -2.23 -23.05 6.26
CA LEU A 39 -2.14 -24.49 6.47
C LEU A 39 -0.69 -25.01 6.46
N VAL A 40 0.11 -24.59 5.47
CA VAL A 40 1.45 -25.16 5.22
C VAL A 40 2.61 -24.21 5.56
N GLY A 41 2.34 -22.95 5.90
CA GLY A 41 3.35 -21.93 6.16
C GLY A 41 3.53 -20.93 5.02
N ASN A 42 3.93 -19.70 5.36
CA ASN A 42 4.13 -18.60 4.39
C ASN A 42 5.37 -18.79 3.50
N ASP A 43 6.31 -19.62 3.93
CA ASP A 43 7.58 -19.90 3.24
C ASP A 43 7.52 -21.20 2.41
N ALA A 44 6.38 -21.89 2.38
CA ALA A 44 6.22 -23.17 1.69
C ALA A 44 6.21 -23.03 0.16
N MET A 45 5.55 -22.00 -0.37
CA MET A 45 5.44 -21.77 -1.81
C MET A 45 5.15 -20.30 -2.11
N GLU A 46 5.86 -19.74 -3.09
CA GLU A 46 5.56 -18.39 -3.57
C GLU A 46 4.20 -18.33 -4.27
N TYR A 47 3.57 -17.16 -4.23
CA TYR A 47 2.26 -16.95 -4.86
C TYR A 47 2.25 -17.33 -6.35
N ARG A 48 3.35 -17.10 -7.08
CA ARG A 48 3.43 -17.40 -8.52
C ARG A 48 3.40 -18.88 -8.83
N ASP A 49 4.08 -19.69 -8.02
CA ASP A 49 4.07 -21.14 -8.17
C ASP A 49 2.71 -21.71 -7.78
N PHE A 50 2.12 -21.17 -6.72
CA PHE A 50 0.75 -21.51 -6.34
C PHE A 50 -0.24 -21.16 -7.46
N GLU A 51 -0.14 -19.95 -8.03
CA GLU A 51 -1.02 -19.47 -9.09
C GLU A 51 -0.95 -20.33 -10.35
N PHE A 52 0.27 -20.72 -10.73
CA PHE A 52 0.50 -21.66 -11.82
C PHE A 52 -0.27 -22.97 -11.59
N TRP A 53 -0.02 -23.65 -10.46
CA TRP A 53 -0.68 -24.94 -10.17
C TRP A 53 -2.18 -24.80 -10.01
N TYR A 54 -2.64 -23.72 -9.37
CA TYR A 54 -4.06 -23.45 -9.19
C TYR A 54 -4.77 -23.36 -10.55
N TYR A 55 -4.27 -22.57 -11.49
CA TYR A 55 -4.93 -22.43 -12.78
C TYR A 55 -4.81 -23.69 -13.64
N ARG A 56 -3.71 -24.43 -13.55
CA ARG A 56 -3.58 -25.74 -14.20
C ARG A 56 -4.68 -26.70 -13.76
N PHE A 57 -4.82 -26.87 -12.45
CA PHE A 57 -5.85 -27.72 -11.86
C PHE A 57 -7.27 -27.20 -12.13
N TYR A 58 -7.45 -25.87 -12.12
CA TYR A 58 -8.72 -25.23 -12.46
C TYR A 58 -9.18 -25.56 -13.88
N HIS A 59 -8.24 -25.67 -14.83
CA HIS A 59 -8.51 -26.06 -16.22
C HIS A 59 -8.51 -27.59 -16.45
N GLY A 60 -8.44 -28.40 -15.38
CA GLY A 60 -8.52 -29.86 -15.44
C GLY A 60 -7.22 -30.57 -15.80
N GLN A 61 -6.08 -29.87 -15.81
CA GLN A 61 -4.76 -30.47 -16.04
C GLN A 61 -4.22 -31.00 -14.71
N THR A 62 -4.42 -32.30 -14.45
CA THR A 62 -4.11 -32.95 -13.16
C THR A 62 -2.80 -33.72 -13.15
N ASP A 63 -1.87 -33.40 -14.03
CA ASP A 63 -0.51 -33.94 -14.07
C ASP A 63 0.37 -33.23 -13.02
N PHE A 64 0.57 -33.89 -11.88
CA PHE A 64 1.31 -33.33 -10.74
C PHE A 64 2.81 -33.13 -11.03
N ASP A 65 3.36 -33.88 -11.97
CA ASP A 65 4.79 -33.96 -12.24
C ASP A 65 5.20 -33.18 -13.50
N TYR A 66 4.39 -32.19 -13.90
CA TYR A 66 4.68 -31.39 -15.08
C TYR A 66 5.97 -30.60 -14.96
N ASP A 67 6.79 -30.73 -16.00
CA ASP A 67 8.02 -29.99 -16.14
C ASP A 67 7.75 -28.59 -16.69
N ARG A 68 8.04 -27.59 -15.86
CA ARG A 68 7.90 -26.15 -16.18
C ARG A 68 9.16 -25.57 -16.82
N SER A 69 10.19 -26.38 -17.07
CA SER A 69 11.46 -25.91 -17.64
C SER A 69 11.29 -25.25 -19.01
N GLU A 70 10.31 -25.71 -19.80
CA GLU A 70 9.98 -25.20 -21.13
C GLU A 70 8.93 -24.08 -21.11
N ASP A 71 8.32 -23.79 -19.95
CA ASP A 71 7.33 -22.71 -19.85
C ASP A 71 8.02 -21.34 -19.96
N PRO A 72 7.36 -20.34 -20.58
CA PRO A 72 7.88 -18.99 -20.59
C PRO A 72 8.11 -18.47 -19.16
N VAL A 73 9.29 -17.87 -18.94
CA VAL A 73 9.63 -17.25 -17.66
C VAL A 73 8.55 -16.26 -17.26
N SER A 74 8.03 -16.42 -16.04
CA SER A 74 7.01 -15.54 -15.49
C SER A 74 7.51 -14.10 -15.47
N LYS A 75 6.78 -13.22 -16.15
CA LYS A 75 7.09 -11.79 -16.20
C LYS A 75 6.55 -11.10 -14.96
N THR A 76 7.36 -10.20 -14.44
CA THR A 76 7.00 -9.27 -13.37
C THR A 76 6.57 -7.94 -13.97
N ILE A 77 5.93 -7.08 -13.16
CA ILE A 77 5.67 -5.70 -13.59
C ILE A 77 6.96 -4.98 -14.01
N MET A 78 8.12 -5.37 -13.45
CA MET A 78 9.41 -4.75 -13.74
C MET A 78 9.99 -5.15 -15.10
N ASP A 79 9.49 -6.22 -15.72
CA ASP A 79 9.88 -6.65 -17.06
C ASP A 79 9.11 -5.89 -18.16
N MET A 80 8.15 -5.06 -17.76
CA MET A 80 7.40 -4.21 -18.67
C MET A 80 8.29 -3.10 -19.23
N PRO A 81 8.24 -2.82 -20.55
CA PRO A 81 8.90 -1.65 -21.12
C PRO A 81 8.54 -0.38 -20.38
N VAL A 82 9.55 0.42 -20.05
CA VAL A 82 9.40 1.66 -19.30
C VAL A 82 8.40 2.61 -19.96
N SER A 83 8.34 2.65 -21.30
CA SER A 83 7.36 3.45 -22.06
C SER A 83 5.90 3.09 -21.75
N LEU A 84 5.59 1.82 -21.44
CA LEU A 84 4.26 1.41 -21.00
C LEU A 84 4.01 1.80 -19.54
N MET A 85 5.01 1.71 -18.66
CA MET A 85 4.89 2.20 -17.28
C MET A 85 4.58 3.71 -17.25
N TYR A 86 5.22 4.49 -18.13
CA TYR A 86 4.91 5.91 -18.29
C TYR A 86 3.44 6.11 -18.67
N LYS A 87 2.93 5.42 -19.70
CA LYS A 87 1.51 5.51 -20.10
C LYS A 87 0.54 5.12 -18.99
N ILE A 88 0.85 4.09 -18.22
CA ILE A 88 0.01 3.69 -17.07
C ILE A 88 0.00 4.82 -16.04
N THR A 89 1.17 5.35 -15.69
CA THR A 89 1.30 6.39 -14.66
C THR A 89 0.77 7.76 -15.08
N GLU A 90 0.69 8.06 -16.38
CA GLU A 90 -0.02 9.25 -16.90
C GLU A 90 -1.52 9.23 -16.58
N ASN A 91 -2.12 8.04 -16.51
CA ASN A 91 -3.53 7.87 -16.19
C ASN A 91 -3.82 7.82 -14.67
N LEU A 92 -2.77 7.85 -13.84
CA LEU A 92 -2.90 7.85 -12.39
C LEU A 92 -2.98 9.28 -11.86
N ASP A 93 -3.89 9.50 -10.93
CA ASP A 93 -3.96 10.80 -10.25
C ASP A 93 -2.75 11.00 -9.30
N PRO A 94 -2.52 12.24 -8.83
CA PRO A 94 -1.37 12.54 -7.97
C PRO A 94 -1.30 11.70 -6.69
N VAL A 95 -2.45 11.31 -6.12
CA VAL A 95 -2.52 10.49 -4.91
C VAL A 95 -2.14 9.05 -5.22
N GLU A 96 -2.67 8.48 -6.31
CA GLU A 96 -2.31 7.14 -6.77
C GLU A 96 -0.83 7.04 -7.14
N ARG A 97 -0.29 8.04 -7.84
CA ARG A 97 1.14 8.14 -8.14
C ARG A 97 1.98 8.21 -6.87
N SER A 98 1.52 8.92 -5.83
CA SER A 98 2.23 8.99 -4.55
C SER A 98 2.32 7.63 -3.85
N ASN A 99 1.29 6.78 -3.99
CA ASN A 99 1.33 5.41 -3.48
C ASN A 99 2.32 4.56 -4.28
N LEU A 100 2.28 4.63 -5.61
CA LEU A 100 3.20 3.90 -6.49
C LEU A 100 4.67 4.25 -6.19
N ARG A 101 4.93 5.54 -5.94
CA ARG A 101 6.25 6.07 -5.58
C ARG A 101 6.87 5.41 -4.35
N ARG A 102 6.07 4.87 -3.42
CA ARG A 102 6.55 4.24 -2.18
C ARG A 102 6.93 2.78 -2.34
N MET A 103 6.61 2.15 -3.47
CA MET A 103 6.74 0.69 -3.63
C MET A 103 8.19 0.25 -3.84
N ASN A 104 8.89 0.80 -4.83
CA ASN A 104 10.30 0.49 -5.11
C ASN A 104 11.01 1.65 -5.84
N LYS A 105 12.34 1.57 -5.97
CA LYS A 105 13.17 2.63 -6.58
C LYS A 105 12.81 2.92 -8.05
N SER A 106 12.47 1.91 -8.83
CA SER A 106 12.14 2.06 -10.25
C SER A 106 10.76 2.70 -10.44
N LEU A 107 9.75 2.23 -9.72
CA LEU A 107 8.41 2.82 -9.70
C LEU A 107 8.44 4.24 -9.14
N LYS A 108 9.30 4.52 -8.16
CA LYS A 108 9.59 5.87 -7.68
C LYS A 108 10.11 6.78 -8.79
N ALA A 109 11.07 6.32 -9.60
CA ALA A 109 11.62 7.11 -10.69
C ALA A 109 10.56 7.44 -11.75
N VAL A 110 9.71 6.47 -12.11
CA VAL A 110 8.60 6.69 -13.04
C VAL A 110 7.56 7.65 -12.43
N ALA A 111 7.20 7.50 -11.15
CA ALA A 111 6.25 8.41 -10.51
C ALA A 111 6.80 9.85 -10.39
N ASP A 112 8.08 10.02 -10.08
CA ASP A 112 8.75 11.32 -9.93
C ASP A 112 9.00 12.04 -11.27
N SER A 113 8.83 11.35 -12.40
CA SER A 113 8.93 11.95 -13.74
C SER A 113 7.76 12.86 -14.08
N HIS A 114 6.62 12.66 -13.42
CA HIS A 114 5.39 13.40 -13.64
C HIS A 114 5.33 14.60 -12.71
N VAL A 115 4.70 15.69 -13.16
CA VAL A 115 4.53 16.87 -12.31
C VAL A 115 3.64 16.51 -11.09
N PRO A 116 4.11 16.73 -9.86
CA PRO A 116 3.38 16.37 -8.64
C PRO A 116 2.51 17.54 -8.18
N VAL A 117 1.46 17.83 -8.94
CA VAL A 117 0.47 18.86 -8.61
C VAL A 117 -0.69 18.25 -7.84
N PHE A 118 -0.93 18.74 -6.64
CA PHE A 118 -2.14 18.45 -5.87
C PHE A 118 -3.07 19.65 -5.97
N GLU A 119 -4.33 19.40 -6.34
CA GLU A 119 -5.35 20.44 -6.32
C GLU A 119 -5.59 20.91 -4.90
N LYS A 120 -5.65 19.96 -3.96
CA LYS A 120 -6.04 20.28 -2.60
C LYS A 120 -5.45 19.30 -1.60
N ILE A 121 -4.92 19.85 -0.53
CA ILE A 121 -4.51 19.09 0.65
C ILE A 121 -5.22 19.72 1.84
N LYS A 122 -6.05 18.95 2.53
CA LYS A 122 -6.57 19.33 3.84
C LYS A 122 -6.00 18.41 4.89
N ILE A 123 -5.58 18.96 6.01
CA ILE A 123 -5.16 18.22 7.18
C ILE A 123 -5.88 18.81 8.37
N TYR A 124 -6.56 17.96 9.12
CA TYR A 124 -7.18 18.33 10.36
C TYR A 124 -6.66 17.41 11.48
N GLY A 125 -6.24 18.03 12.59
CA GLY A 125 -5.65 17.35 13.74
C GLY A 125 -6.32 17.74 15.03
N SER A 126 -6.53 16.74 15.90
CA SER A 126 -7.06 16.89 17.26
C SER A 126 -6.47 15.80 18.17
N ASP A 127 -6.76 15.84 19.47
CA ASP A 127 -6.18 14.93 20.48
C ASP A 127 -6.49 13.45 20.26
N GLY A 128 -7.60 13.17 19.55
CA GLY A 128 -8.11 11.82 19.35
C GLY A 128 -8.00 11.29 17.92
N TYR A 129 -7.65 12.14 16.94
CA TYR A 129 -7.59 11.73 15.55
C TYR A 129 -6.80 12.70 14.67
N LEU A 130 -6.36 12.20 13.53
CA LEU A 130 -5.85 12.99 12.42
C LEU A 130 -6.58 12.56 11.15
N ASN A 131 -7.18 13.49 10.44
CA ASN A 131 -7.79 13.26 9.15
C ASN A 131 -7.13 14.13 8.09
N TRP A 132 -7.05 13.61 6.87
CA TRP A 132 -6.53 14.36 5.76
C TRP A 132 -7.23 13.99 4.45
N GLU A 133 -7.34 14.97 3.58
CA GLU A 133 -7.93 14.86 2.25
C GLU A 133 -6.84 15.23 1.24
N LEU A 134 -6.55 14.32 0.31
CA LEU A 134 -5.68 14.57 -0.84
C LEU A 134 -6.56 14.57 -2.08
N ASN A 135 -6.80 15.75 -2.66
CA ASN A 135 -7.81 15.97 -3.69
C ASN A 135 -9.20 15.46 -3.27
N ASP A 136 -9.63 14.32 -3.81
CA ASP A 136 -10.91 13.66 -3.57
C ASP A 136 -10.81 12.45 -2.63
N LYS A 137 -9.60 12.13 -2.14
CA LYS A 137 -9.32 10.94 -1.33
C LYS A 137 -9.15 11.30 0.14
N SER A 138 -10.03 10.76 0.96
CA SER A 138 -10.05 10.97 2.40
C SER A 138 -9.35 9.84 3.16
N PHE A 139 -8.69 10.22 4.23
CA PHE A 139 -8.03 9.34 5.16
C PHE A 139 -8.32 9.80 6.58
N ASP A 140 -8.54 8.86 7.49
CA ASP A 140 -8.88 9.15 8.87
C ASP A 140 -8.14 8.18 9.78
N CYS A 141 -7.45 8.69 10.80
CA CYS A 141 -6.76 7.86 11.78
C CYS A 141 -7.25 8.19 13.18
N HIS A 142 -7.92 7.24 13.82
CA HIS A 142 -8.50 7.41 15.15
C HIS A 142 -7.67 6.72 16.22
N LYS A 143 -7.41 7.43 17.32
CA LYS A 143 -6.82 6.87 18.53
C LYS A 143 -7.68 5.75 19.09
N LYS A 144 -7.03 4.68 19.53
CA LYS A 144 -7.61 3.58 20.31
C LYS A 144 -6.83 3.41 21.60
N GLU A 145 -7.36 2.62 22.52
CA GLU A 145 -6.71 2.29 23.79
C GLU A 145 -5.32 1.70 23.55
N TYR A 146 -5.21 0.74 22.62
CA TYR A 146 -3.96 0.09 22.22
C TYR A 146 -3.64 0.34 20.73
N GLY A 147 -3.31 1.59 20.41
CA GLY A 147 -2.86 2.00 19.07
C GLY A 147 -3.86 2.86 18.30
N CYS A 148 -4.16 2.50 17.06
CA CYS A 148 -5.07 3.25 16.19
C CYS A 148 -5.76 2.43 15.10
N ASP A 149 -6.85 2.98 14.58
CA ASP A 149 -7.50 2.54 13.35
C ASP A 149 -7.29 3.59 12.27
N LEU A 150 -6.63 3.20 11.17
CA LEU A 150 -6.47 4.01 9.97
C LEU A 150 -7.50 3.57 8.92
N PHE A 151 -8.26 4.52 8.39
CA PHE A 151 -9.15 4.37 7.26
C PHE A 151 -8.49 5.03 6.05
N THR A 152 -8.25 4.25 5.01
CA THR A 152 -7.83 4.73 3.70
C THR A 152 -9.05 4.72 2.76
N PRO A 153 -8.95 5.30 1.55
CA PRO A 153 -10.05 5.25 0.58
C PRO A 153 -10.53 3.83 0.24
N THR A 154 -9.70 2.81 0.48
CA THR A 154 -9.99 1.43 0.07
C THR A 154 -10.09 0.44 1.22
N HIS A 155 -9.44 0.69 2.36
CA HIS A 155 -9.32 -0.31 3.42
C HIS A 155 -9.21 0.31 4.82
N ARG A 156 -9.57 -0.47 5.83
CA ARG A 156 -9.27 -0.20 7.24
C ARG A 156 -8.03 -0.98 7.68
N ILE A 157 -7.11 -0.32 8.36
CA ILE A 157 -5.87 -0.89 8.88
C ILE A 157 -5.84 -0.67 10.39
N LYS A 158 -5.81 -1.76 11.15
CA LYS A 158 -5.56 -1.71 12.59
C LYS A 158 -4.04 -1.68 12.82
N SER A 159 -3.58 -0.84 13.74
CA SER A 159 -2.16 -0.76 14.09
C SER A 159 -1.97 -0.58 15.58
N GLY A 160 -0.98 -1.27 16.16
CA GLY A 160 -0.55 -1.02 17.54
C GLY A 160 0.24 0.28 17.71
N GLN A 161 0.54 1.00 16.63
CA GLN A 161 1.20 2.31 16.69
C GLN A 161 0.22 3.41 17.12
N SER A 162 0.75 4.52 17.65
CA SER A 162 -0.06 5.71 17.90
C SER A 162 -0.63 6.28 16.59
N PHE A 163 -1.82 6.88 16.66
CA PHE A 163 -2.49 7.44 15.48
C PHE A 163 -1.63 8.51 14.78
N MET A 164 -0.91 9.34 15.54
CA MET A 164 0.01 10.34 14.99
C MET A 164 1.14 9.70 14.20
N LYS A 165 1.86 8.75 14.80
CA LYS A 165 2.95 8.05 14.11
C LYS A 165 2.44 7.37 12.86
N LYS A 166 1.30 6.67 12.95
CA LYS A 166 0.71 5.96 11.83
C LYS A 166 0.28 6.88 10.69
N SER A 167 -0.24 8.07 11.01
CA SER A 167 -0.66 9.05 10.01
C SER A 167 0.54 9.69 9.30
N LEU A 168 1.61 10.01 10.03
CA LEU A 168 2.83 10.60 9.48
C LEU A 168 3.59 9.64 8.55
N GLU A 169 3.46 8.32 8.74
CA GLU A 169 3.94 7.32 7.77
C GLU A 169 3.33 7.51 6.36
N TYR A 170 2.15 8.14 6.26
CA TYR A 170 1.48 8.43 4.99
C TYR A 170 1.70 9.88 4.53
N LEU A 171 1.60 10.84 5.44
CA LEU A 171 1.69 12.27 5.12
C LEU A 171 3.12 12.75 4.87
N SER A 172 4.07 12.42 5.72
CA SER A 172 5.44 12.98 5.62
C SER A 172 6.14 12.65 4.28
N PRO A 173 5.99 11.45 3.67
CA PRO A 173 6.56 11.18 2.34
C PRO A 173 6.00 12.04 1.20
N LEU A 174 4.77 12.55 1.35
CA LEU A 174 4.10 13.41 0.36
C LEU A 174 4.83 14.75 0.22
N PHE A 175 5.13 15.38 1.35
CA PHE A 175 5.86 16.66 1.38
C PHE A 175 7.35 16.52 1.04
N LYS A 176 7.85 15.28 0.88
CA LYS A 176 9.20 14.96 0.37
C LYS A 176 9.20 14.67 -1.14
N ILE A 177 8.11 14.95 -1.85
CA ILE A 177 8.08 14.85 -3.32
C ILE A 177 8.81 16.06 -3.92
N PRO A 178 9.84 15.86 -4.74
CA PRO A 178 10.57 16.97 -5.37
C PRO A 178 9.63 17.86 -6.16
N LYS A 179 9.74 19.19 -5.98
CA LYS A 179 8.94 20.19 -6.71
C LYS A 179 7.42 20.00 -6.55
N ILE A 180 6.96 19.46 -5.42
CA ILE A 180 5.53 19.37 -5.10
C ILE A 180 4.88 20.76 -5.19
N GLN A 181 3.73 20.80 -5.86
CA GLN A 181 2.90 21.99 -5.98
C GLN A 181 1.52 21.68 -5.42
N VAL A 182 1.02 22.57 -4.59
CA VAL A 182 -0.31 22.44 -3.97
C VAL A 182 -1.12 23.68 -4.30
N ASN A 183 -2.29 23.55 -4.94
CA ASN A 183 -3.10 24.74 -5.23
C ASN A 183 -3.74 25.28 -3.94
N HIS A 184 -4.33 24.40 -3.14
CA HIS A 184 -5.01 24.80 -1.90
C HIS A 184 -4.59 23.92 -0.71
N LEU A 185 -3.84 24.50 0.23
CA LEU A 185 -3.50 23.86 1.50
C LEU A 185 -4.41 24.39 2.62
N PHE A 186 -5.06 23.47 3.32
CA PHE A 186 -5.84 23.77 4.52
C PHE A 186 -5.26 22.98 5.68
N LEU A 187 -4.87 23.68 6.74
CA LEU A 187 -4.36 23.05 7.95
C LEU A 187 -5.18 23.55 9.14
N THR A 188 -5.89 22.64 9.80
CA THR A 188 -6.67 22.93 11.00
C THR A 188 -6.16 22.09 12.16
N LEU A 189 -5.63 22.74 13.18
CA LEU A 189 -4.98 22.07 14.32
C LEU A 189 -5.63 22.57 15.61
N MET A 190 -6.34 21.66 16.27
CA MET A 190 -7.14 21.98 17.46
C MET A 190 -6.37 21.77 18.77
N SER A 191 -5.20 21.13 18.72
CA SER A 191 -4.38 20.84 19.88
C SER A 191 -2.90 20.71 19.54
N GLN A 192 -2.03 21.00 20.52
CA GLN A 192 -0.59 20.91 20.36
C GLN A 192 -0.15 19.45 20.20
N SER A 193 0.64 19.18 19.16
CA SER A 193 1.31 17.90 18.99
C SER A 193 2.71 18.12 18.41
N PRO A 194 3.78 17.86 19.17
CA PRO A 194 5.16 17.97 18.68
C PRO A 194 5.43 17.11 17.44
N ALA A 195 4.66 16.02 17.26
CA ALA A 195 4.77 15.18 16.07
C ALA A 195 4.39 15.91 14.76
N LEU A 196 3.67 17.02 14.84
CA LEU A 196 3.31 17.85 13.68
C LEU A 196 4.45 18.77 13.23
N ASP A 197 5.48 18.98 14.06
CA ASP A 197 6.67 19.75 13.66
C ASP A 197 7.37 19.08 12.46
N ASP A 198 7.29 17.74 12.38
CA ASP A 198 7.83 16.92 11.30
C ASP A 198 6.89 16.79 10.07
N LEU A 199 5.69 17.37 10.12
CA LEU A 199 4.69 17.20 9.06
C LEU A 199 5.11 17.90 7.76
N LEU A 200 5.70 19.09 7.87
CA LEU A 200 6.15 19.92 6.74
C LEU A 200 7.68 20.06 6.78
N PRO A 201 8.43 18.99 6.48
CA PRO A 201 9.87 18.93 6.74
C PRO A 201 10.71 19.79 5.79
N ALA A 202 10.12 20.29 4.70
CA ALA A 202 10.79 21.10 3.70
C ALA A 202 9.82 22.13 3.10
N PRO A 203 10.30 23.31 2.70
CA PRO A 203 9.49 24.27 1.96
C PRO A 203 8.99 23.71 0.62
N PHE A 204 7.77 24.06 0.25
CA PHE A 204 7.17 23.70 -1.04
C PHE A 204 6.21 24.79 -1.53
N HIS A 205 5.84 24.72 -2.81
CA HIS A 205 4.97 25.72 -3.41
C HIS A 205 3.50 25.45 -3.08
N ALA A 206 2.85 26.41 -2.43
CA ALA A 206 1.41 26.43 -2.24
C ALA A 206 0.81 27.71 -2.84
N LYS A 207 -0.20 27.63 -3.73
CA LYS A 207 -0.84 28.84 -4.29
C LYS A 207 -1.68 29.58 -3.25
N SER A 208 -2.26 28.85 -2.30
CA SER A 208 -3.01 29.42 -1.19
C SER A 208 -2.92 28.50 0.02
N VAL A 209 -2.87 29.13 1.19
CA VAL A 209 -2.77 28.46 2.48
C VAL A 209 -3.83 29.04 3.42
N LYS A 210 -4.64 28.17 4.02
CA LYS A 210 -5.51 28.52 5.15
C LYS A 210 -5.05 27.76 6.38
N LEU A 211 -4.76 28.49 7.45
CA LEU A 211 -4.31 27.95 8.73
C LEU A 211 -5.33 28.33 9.81
N ASP A 212 -5.91 27.33 10.45
CA ASP A 212 -6.78 27.50 11.61
C ASP A 212 -6.10 26.76 12.78
N ALA A 213 -5.50 27.49 13.73
CA ALA A 213 -4.77 26.90 14.84
C ALA A 213 -5.32 27.41 16.18
N PHE A 214 -5.56 26.50 17.12
CA PHE A 214 -6.05 26.81 18.46
C PHE A 214 -5.01 26.41 19.50
N ASN A 215 -4.60 27.36 20.35
CA ASN A 215 -3.62 27.14 21.44
C ASN A 215 -2.30 26.51 20.96
N MET A 216 -1.66 27.03 19.91
CA MET A 216 -0.47 26.44 19.27
C MET A 216 0.74 27.38 19.27
N ASP A 217 1.91 26.87 19.64
CA ASP A 217 3.22 27.54 19.54
C ASP A 217 4.11 26.93 18.42
N GLN A 218 3.52 26.61 17.26
CA GLN A 218 4.24 25.98 16.12
C GLN A 218 4.58 26.96 14.99
N VAL A 219 5.75 26.75 14.37
CA VAL A 219 6.23 27.51 13.21
C VAL A 219 6.08 26.67 11.94
N PHE A 220 5.43 27.21 10.92
CA PHE A 220 5.22 26.53 9.64
C PHE A 220 6.00 27.22 8.51
N PRO A 221 6.91 26.53 7.80
CA PRO A 221 7.72 27.12 6.74
C PRO A 221 6.98 27.06 5.38
N PHE A 222 6.41 28.18 4.94
CA PHE A 222 5.83 28.33 3.59
C PHE A 222 6.69 29.27 2.72
N LEU A 223 6.75 29.02 1.41
CA LEU A 223 7.37 29.88 0.39
C LEU A 223 6.32 30.41 -0.59
#